data_AF-A0A949L253-F1
#
_entry.id   AF-A0A949L253-F1
#
_cell.length_a   1.000
_cell.length_b   1.000
_cell.length_c   1.000
_cell.angle_alpha   90.00
_cell.angle_beta   90.00
_cell.angle_gamma   90.00
#
_symmetry.space_group_name_H-M   'P 1'
#
loop_
_entity.id
_entity.type
_entity.pdbx_description
1 polymer ?
#
loop_
_entity_poly.entity_id
_entity_poly.type
_entity_poly.pdbx_seq_one_letter_code
_entity_poly.pdbx_strand_id
1 'polypeptide(L)'
;MTDNKTNVLNRVFTRNTLRQWIGLKAENTYVSVVKRYTEDPEKKKNAELISEIYSELKKNYRNEYFYKNTLLNKLLLGVHSVNTTTALTEIPVAKSKADFVLINGKAVVYEIKTELDNFERLESQLNDYYKSFNYVAVVTYKENLKALMKKMELVQKPIGIYVLQKSGRLSTVRKPEEYNNSLDANIMFKILRKPEYEAILLKQYGETPNVSQFRYYTECKKMFLNIPISKAHSYVIEQLKKRNKIVKEDFVKVPYELKFLAYFMELKSEDYSRLNIFLEQQFEGG
;
A
#
# COMPACT_ATOMS: atom_id res chain seq x y z
N MET A 1 18.55 -14.69 21.20
CA MET A 1 19.20 -13.36 21.06
C MET A 1 19.02 -12.71 19.67
N THR A 2 18.39 -13.38 18.71
CA THR A 2 18.05 -12.88 17.36
C THR A 2 16.77 -12.03 17.33
N ASP A 3 15.78 -12.33 18.17
CA ASP A 3 14.47 -11.63 18.17
C ASP A 3 14.53 -10.14 18.50
N ASN A 4 15.50 -9.72 19.33
CA ASN A 4 15.64 -8.31 19.73
C ASN A 4 16.45 -7.48 18.71
N LYS A 5 17.18 -8.13 17.78
CA LYS A 5 17.95 -7.44 16.74
C LYS A 5 17.03 -6.93 15.64
N THR A 6 16.15 -7.81 15.20
CA THR A 6 15.25 -7.61 14.07
C THR A 6 14.10 -6.63 14.36
N ASN A 7 13.68 -6.54 15.62
CA ASN A 7 12.56 -5.68 16.04
C ASN A 7 12.84 -4.18 15.83
N VAL A 8 14.10 -3.74 15.93
CA VAL A 8 14.45 -2.32 15.77
C VAL A 8 14.41 -1.86 14.30
N LEU A 9 14.78 -2.72 13.36
CA LEU A 9 14.71 -2.40 11.91
C LEU A 9 13.28 -2.14 11.43
N ASN A 10 12.29 -2.82 12.03
CA ASN A 10 10.86 -2.57 11.76
C ASN A 10 10.40 -1.17 12.19
N ARG A 11 11.15 -0.50 13.07
CA ARG A 11 10.75 0.77 13.68
C ARG A 11 11.30 2.01 12.97
N VAL A 12 12.26 1.85 12.06
CA VAL A 12 12.87 2.98 11.32
C VAL A 12 11.98 3.48 10.21
N PHE A 13 11.48 2.56 9.38
CA PHE A 13 10.66 2.92 8.22
C PHE A 13 9.18 3.02 8.59
N THR A 14 8.89 3.96 9.50
CA THR A 14 7.53 4.23 9.98
C THR A 14 7.11 5.67 9.69
N ARG A 15 5.79 5.90 9.65
CA ARG A 15 5.26 7.26 9.49
C ARG A 15 5.71 8.19 10.61
N ASN A 16 5.85 7.68 11.84
CA ASN A 16 6.29 8.47 12.98
C ASN A 16 7.73 8.95 12.79
N THR A 17 8.63 8.04 12.45
CA THR A 17 10.04 8.35 12.23
C THR A 17 10.21 9.35 11.08
N LEU A 18 9.51 9.16 9.95
CA LEU A 18 9.56 10.14 8.85
C LEU A 18 9.05 11.53 9.27
N ARG A 19 8.01 11.62 10.12
CA ARG A 19 7.55 12.90 10.68
C ARG A 19 8.60 13.55 11.58
N GLN A 20 9.35 12.78 12.36
CA GLN A 20 10.44 13.33 13.18
C GLN A 20 11.55 13.89 12.30
N TRP A 21 11.93 13.19 11.23
CA TRP A 21 12.91 13.68 10.25
C TRP A 21 12.45 14.97 9.56
N ILE A 22 11.17 15.05 9.15
CA ILE A 22 10.58 16.29 8.63
C ILE A 22 10.55 17.40 9.69
N GLY A 23 10.39 17.05 10.96
CA GLY A 23 10.52 17.95 12.10
C GLY A 23 11.97 18.32 12.44
N LEU A 24 12.96 17.86 11.67
CA LEU A 24 14.40 18.03 11.88
C LEU A 24 14.87 17.51 13.25
N LYS A 25 14.30 16.37 13.68
CA LYS A 25 14.67 15.69 14.92
C LYS A 25 15.20 14.29 14.63
N ALA A 26 16.39 14.00 15.12
CA ALA A 26 16.90 12.63 15.17
C ALA A 26 16.16 11.84 16.26
N GLU A 27 15.47 10.76 15.87
CA GLU A 27 14.80 9.86 16.81
C GLU A 27 15.83 8.87 17.41
N ASN A 28 15.74 8.60 18.72
CA ASN A 28 16.58 7.59 19.40
C ASN A 28 16.56 6.22 18.68
N THR A 29 15.41 5.82 18.13
CA THR A 29 15.29 4.61 17.32
C THR A 29 16.19 4.68 16.08
N TYR A 30 16.16 5.79 15.34
CA TYR A 30 16.99 5.97 14.15
C TYR A 30 18.47 5.95 14.49
N VAL A 31 18.89 6.72 15.50
CA VAL A 31 20.28 6.76 15.99
C VAL A 31 20.78 5.37 16.38
N SER A 32 19.97 4.60 17.13
CA SER A 32 20.35 3.26 17.54
C SER A 32 20.48 2.27 16.38
N VAL A 33 19.67 2.41 15.32
CA VAL A 33 19.81 1.59 14.12
C VAL A 33 21.03 1.99 13.31
N VAL A 34 21.25 3.30 13.10
CA VAL A 34 22.44 3.80 12.41
C VAL A 34 23.70 3.24 13.05
N LYS A 35 23.89 3.45 14.37
CA LYS A 35 25.06 2.96 15.10
C LYS A 35 25.24 1.44 15.06
N ARG A 36 24.17 0.69 14.78
CA ARG A 36 24.17 -0.78 14.78
C ARG A 36 24.40 -1.39 13.40
N TYR A 37 23.93 -0.75 12.34
CA TYR A 37 23.85 -1.34 11.01
C TYR A 37 24.65 -0.59 9.94
N THR A 38 25.37 0.47 10.33
CA THR A 38 26.21 1.25 9.42
C THR A 38 27.61 1.43 10.02
N GLU A 39 28.60 1.65 9.16
CA GLU A 39 29.99 1.91 9.55
C GLU A 39 30.30 3.40 9.44
N ASP A 40 31.09 3.94 10.37
CA ASP A 40 31.51 5.36 10.42
C ASP A 40 30.37 6.37 10.17
N PRO A 41 29.26 6.32 10.94
CA PRO A 41 28.06 7.08 10.60
C PRO A 41 28.25 8.60 10.62
N GLU A 42 29.10 9.12 11.51
CA GLU A 42 29.39 10.55 11.64
C GLU A 42 30.04 11.16 10.37
N LYS A 43 30.58 10.33 9.46
CA LYS A 43 31.17 10.79 8.19
C LYS A 43 30.17 10.83 7.03
N LYS A 44 28.93 10.37 7.25
CA LYS A 44 27.93 10.14 6.20
C LYS A 44 26.74 11.06 6.37
N LYS A 45 26.08 11.38 5.26
CA LYS A 45 24.79 12.05 5.29
C LYS A 45 23.69 11.07 5.69
N ASN A 46 22.59 11.57 6.25
CA ASN A 46 21.44 10.74 6.60
C ASN A 46 20.88 9.96 5.40
N ALA A 47 20.92 10.52 4.19
CA ALA A 47 20.51 9.82 2.96
C ALA A 47 21.30 8.53 2.73
N GLU A 48 22.63 8.56 2.91
CA GLU A 48 23.51 7.42 2.73
C GLU A 48 23.23 6.33 3.77
N LEU A 49 23.08 6.74 5.03
CA LEU A 49 22.77 5.85 6.14
C LEU A 49 21.43 5.15 5.96
N ILE A 50 20.39 5.88 5.54
CA ILE A 50 19.08 5.31 5.24
C ILE A 50 19.17 4.28 4.12
N SER A 51 19.99 4.54 3.09
CA SER A 51 20.22 3.58 2.00
C SER A 51 20.93 2.31 2.48
N GLU A 52 21.94 2.44 3.35
CA GLU A 52 22.63 1.30 3.97
C GLU A 52 21.67 0.45 4.82
N ILE A 53 20.86 1.08 5.67
CA ILE A 53 19.86 0.40 6.49
C ILE A 53 18.81 -0.31 5.61
N TYR A 54 18.37 0.32 4.51
CA TYR A 54 17.44 -0.32 3.59
C TYR A 54 18.07 -1.49 2.82
N SER A 55 19.36 -1.40 2.49
CA SER A 55 20.12 -2.51 1.92
C SER A 55 20.21 -3.69 2.89
N GLU A 56 20.31 -3.43 4.20
CA GLU A 56 20.24 -4.47 5.22
C GLU A 56 18.86 -5.18 5.24
N LEU A 57 17.75 -4.42 5.16
CA LEU A 57 16.41 -5.01 4.98
C LEU A 57 16.35 -5.90 3.74
N LYS A 58 16.88 -5.42 2.61
CA LYS A 58 16.88 -6.17 1.35
C LYS A 58 17.61 -7.51 1.46
N LYS A 59 18.78 -7.52 2.10
CA LYS A 59 19.67 -8.69 2.16
C LYS A 59 19.22 -9.69 3.22
N ASN A 60 18.90 -9.19 4.41
CA ASN A 60 18.83 -10.02 5.61
C ASN A 60 17.43 -10.06 6.24
N TYR A 61 16.55 -9.08 5.98
CA TYR A 61 15.25 -9.03 6.63
C TYR A 61 14.16 -8.29 5.81
N ARG A 62 13.59 -8.98 4.82
CA ARG A 62 12.59 -8.42 3.90
C ARG A 62 11.19 -8.39 4.53
N ASN A 63 10.98 -7.43 5.43
CA ASN A 63 9.70 -7.22 6.09
C ASN A 63 8.61 -6.65 5.15
N GLU A 64 7.40 -6.49 5.69
CA GLU A 64 6.23 -5.98 4.96
C GLU A 64 6.49 -4.59 4.35
N TYR A 65 7.22 -3.71 5.05
CA TYR A 65 7.60 -2.40 4.53
C TYR A 65 8.44 -2.53 3.25
N PHE A 66 9.45 -3.41 3.25
CA PHE A 66 10.30 -3.64 2.09
C PHE A 66 9.48 -4.08 0.86
N TYR A 67 8.53 -5.00 1.05
CA TYR A 67 7.62 -5.46 0.00
C TYR A 67 6.72 -4.33 -0.51
N LYS A 68 6.04 -3.62 0.39
CA LYS A 68 5.15 -2.49 0.06
C LYS A 68 5.89 -1.38 -0.69
N ASN A 69 7.07 -1.00 -0.22
CA ASN A 69 7.90 0.00 -0.86
C ASN A 69 8.41 -0.46 -2.23
N THR A 70 8.81 -1.73 -2.35
CA THR A 70 9.23 -2.28 -3.64
C THR A 70 8.08 -2.34 -4.64
N LEU A 71 6.88 -2.76 -4.22
CA LEU A 71 5.70 -2.79 -5.08
C LEU A 71 5.32 -1.39 -5.57
N LEU A 72 5.28 -0.40 -4.67
CA LEU A 72 5.02 0.98 -5.07
C LEU A 72 6.04 1.45 -6.11
N ASN A 73 7.34 1.30 -5.83
CA ASN A 73 8.38 1.74 -6.76
C ASN A 73 8.32 1.00 -8.11
N LYS A 74 8.15 -0.32 -8.11
CA LYS A 74 8.17 -1.12 -9.35
C LYS A 74 6.90 -0.93 -10.17
N LEU A 75 5.73 -0.92 -9.54
CA LEU A 75 4.45 -0.86 -10.25
C LEU A 75 4.04 0.58 -10.55
N LEU A 76 4.06 1.47 -9.55
CA LEU A 76 3.60 2.85 -9.73
C LEU A 76 4.61 3.70 -10.51
N LEU A 77 5.91 3.56 -10.23
CA LEU A 77 6.95 4.42 -10.81
C LEU A 77 7.74 3.78 -11.94
N GLY A 78 7.81 2.45 -11.97
CA GLY A 78 8.52 1.71 -13.02
C GLY A 78 7.67 1.35 -14.23
N VAL A 79 6.35 1.19 -14.06
CA VAL A 79 5.43 0.74 -15.13
C VAL A 79 4.37 1.79 -15.45
N HIS A 80 3.92 2.55 -14.45
CA HIS A 80 2.83 3.48 -14.59
C HIS A 80 3.27 4.93 -14.36
N SER A 81 2.33 5.86 -14.60
CA SER A 81 2.51 7.27 -14.29
C SER A 81 1.70 7.62 -13.06
N VAL A 82 2.31 8.32 -12.11
CA VAL A 82 1.63 8.89 -10.94
C VAL A 82 0.48 9.83 -11.31
N ASN A 83 0.45 10.36 -12.54
CA ASN A 83 -0.65 11.20 -13.03
C ASN A 83 -1.92 10.41 -13.35
N THR A 84 -1.77 9.14 -13.73
CA THR A 84 -2.88 8.31 -14.21
C THR A 84 -3.22 7.18 -13.25
N THR A 85 -2.36 6.94 -12.26
CA THR A 85 -2.40 5.78 -11.38
C THR A 85 -2.42 6.18 -9.92
N THR A 86 -3.34 5.57 -9.19
CA THR A 86 -3.50 5.77 -7.75
C THR A 86 -3.14 4.49 -7.02
N ALA A 87 -2.26 4.57 -6.05
CA ALA A 87 -2.01 3.49 -5.11
C ALA A 87 -2.79 3.74 -3.81
N LEU A 88 -3.39 2.69 -3.27
CA LEU A 88 -4.00 2.66 -1.95
C LEU A 88 -3.32 1.57 -1.12
N THR A 89 -3.35 1.71 0.18
CA THR A 89 -2.91 0.66 1.10
C THR A 89 -3.96 0.49 2.16
N GLU A 90 -3.99 -0.71 2.75
CA GLU A 90 -4.73 -0.92 4.00
C GLU A 90 -6.25 -0.75 3.88
N ILE A 91 -6.83 -1.10 2.73
CA ILE A 91 -8.26 -0.94 2.46
C ILE A 91 -9.05 -2.07 3.14
N PRO A 92 -9.97 -1.79 4.07
CA PRO A 92 -10.80 -2.82 4.69
C PRO A 92 -11.81 -3.36 3.67
N VAL A 93 -11.85 -4.68 3.50
CA VAL A 93 -12.81 -5.37 2.63
C VAL A 93 -13.40 -6.54 3.40
N ALA A 94 -14.70 -6.48 3.70
CA ALA A 94 -15.38 -7.45 4.55
C ALA A 94 -14.65 -7.67 5.90
N LYS A 95 -14.06 -8.85 6.14
CA LYS A 95 -13.33 -9.17 7.38
C LYS A 95 -11.81 -9.05 7.22
N SER A 96 -11.35 -8.69 6.03
CA SER A 96 -9.95 -8.64 5.63
C SER A 96 -9.51 -7.21 5.33
N LYS A 97 -8.21 -7.02 5.14
CA LYS A 97 -7.62 -5.71 4.87
C LYS A 97 -6.62 -5.85 3.72
N ALA A 98 -6.97 -5.30 2.56
CA ALA A 98 -6.14 -5.36 1.36
C ALA A 98 -4.86 -4.56 1.56
N ASP A 99 -3.70 -5.23 1.46
CA ASP A 99 -2.39 -4.62 1.75
C ASP A 99 -2.06 -3.47 0.82
N PHE A 100 -2.23 -3.69 -0.49
CA PHE A 100 -1.90 -2.72 -1.52
C PHE A 100 -2.89 -2.83 -2.69
N VAL A 101 -3.37 -1.70 -3.19
CA VAL A 101 -4.28 -1.63 -4.33
C VAL A 101 -3.73 -0.63 -5.33
N LEU A 102 -3.67 -1.01 -6.60
CA LEU A 102 -3.23 -0.13 -7.68
C LEU A 102 -4.38 0.10 -8.67
N ILE A 103 -4.71 1.36 -8.93
CA ILE A 103 -5.83 1.75 -9.77
C ILE A 103 -5.31 2.51 -10.99
N ASN A 104 -5.33 1.86 -12.16
CA ASN A 104 -5.01 2.45 -13.46
C ASN A 104 -5.82 1.78 -14.58
N GLY A 105 -6.97 2.35 -14.92
CA GLY A 105 -7.95 1.72 -15.83
C GLY A 105 -8.67 0.53 -15.19
N LYS A 106 -7.96 -0.29 -14.40
CA LYS A 106 -8.49 -1.34 -13.52
C LYS A 106 -7.91 -1.21 -12.12
N ALA A 107 -8.61 -1.77 -11.12
CA ALA A 107 -8.15 -1.83 -9.74
C ALA A 107 -7.65 -3.24 -9.41
N VAL A 108 -6.36 -3.36 -9.13
CA VAL A 108 -5.70 -4.63 -8.79
C VAL A 108 -5.31 -4.62 -7.32
N VAL A 109 -5.81 -5.60 -6.56
CA VAL A 109 -5.38 -5.87 -5.19
C VAL A 109 -4.13 -6.73 -5.20
N TYR A 110 -3.14 -6.39 -4.38
CA TYR A 110 -1.93 -7.15 -4.14
C TYR A 110 -1.87 -7.51 -2.65
N GLU A 111 -2.16 -8.78 -2.33
CA GLU A 111 -1.91 -9.36 -1.02
C GLU A 111 -0.43 -9.73 -0.89
N ILE A 112 0.22 -9.31 0.18
CA ILE A 112 1.65 -9.52 0.40
C ILE A 112 1.84 -10.68 1.37
N LYS A 113 2.67 -11.66 0.99
CA LYS A 113 3.08 -12.77 1.84
C LYS A 113 4.60 -12.86 1.86
N THR A 114 5.17 -12.24 2.87
CA THR A 114 6.62 -12.16 3.13
C THR A 114 7.18 -13.50 3.57
N GLU A 115 8.50 -13.55 3.81
CA GLU A 115 9.21 -14.72 4.36
C GLU A 115 8.73 -15.10 5.77
N LEU A 116 8.04 -14.19 6.45
CA LEU A 116 7.61 -14.34 7.84
C LEU A 116 6.15 -14.80 7.93
N ASP A 117 5.42 -14.79 6.81
CA ASP A 117 4.00 -15.07 6.78
C ASP A 117 3.69 -16.55 6.50
N ASN A 118 2.58 -17.01 7.08
CA ASN A 118 1.95 -18.26 6.71
C ASN A 118 0.75 -18.01 5.75
N PHE A 119 0.21 -19.09 5.19
CA PHE A 119 -0.92 -19.06 4.25
C PHE A 119 -2.26 -19.44 4.87
N GLU A 120 -2.39 -19.45 6.19
CA GLU A 120 -3.60 -19.92 6.88
C GLU A 120 -4.81 -19.04 6.54
N ARG A 121 -4.61 -17.72 6.55
CA ARG A 121 -5.68 -16.73 6.28
C ARG A 121 -5.83 -16.37 4.80
N LEU A 122 -4.94 -16.84 3.94
CA LEU A 122 -4.86 -16.35 2.56
C LEU A 122 -6.16 -16.58 1.78
N GLU A 123 -6.77 -17.75 1.93
CA GLU A 123 -8.01 -18.09 1.23
C GLU A 123 -9.18 -17.16 1.58
N SER A 124 -9.41 -16.90 2.87
CA SER A 124 -10.48 -16.00 3.31
C SER A 124 -10.21 -14.56 2.87
N GLN A 125 -8.96 -14.12 2.93
CA GLN A 125 -8.54 -12.80 2.45
C GLN A 125 -8.84 -12.62 0.95
N LEU A 126 -8.41 -13.56 0.11
CA LEU A 126 -8.67 -13.52 -1.33
C LEU A 126 -10.17 -13.50 -1.63
N ASN A 127 -10.94 -14.36 -0.96
CA ASN A 127 -12.38 -14.41 -1.10
C ASN A 127 -13.07 -13.10 -0.70
N ASP A 128 -12.58 -12.43 0.36
CA ASP A 128 -13.07 -11.12 0.75
C ASP A 128 -12.73 -10.05 -0.28
N TYR A 129 -11.50 -10.01 -0.81
CA TYR A 129 -11.09 -8.99 -1.78
C TYR A 129 -11.91 -9.02 -3.07
N TYR A 130 -12.24 -10.22 -3.56
CA TYR A 130 -13.09 -10.40 -4.73
C TYR A 130 -14.54 -9.89 -4.55
N LYS A 131 -14.96 -9.55 -3.31
CA LYS A 131 -16.26 -8.91 -3.05
C LYS A 131 -16.29 -7.43 -3.44
N SER A 132 -15.15 -6.81 -3.71
CA SER A 132 -15.10 -5.39 -4.06
C SER A 132 -14.13 -5.03 -5.18
N PHE A 133 -13.22 -5.94 -5.52
CA PHE A 133 -12.28 -5.77 -6.61
C PHE A 133 -12.35 -6.98 -7.54
N ASN A 134 -12.24 -6.73 -8.84
CA ASN A 134 -12.32 -7.79 -9.85
C ASN A 134 -10.96 -8.31 -10.34
N TYR A 135 -9.84 -7.74 -9.85
CA TYR A 135 -8.50 -8.28 -10.05
C TYR A 135 -7.78 -8.40 -8.71
N VAL A 136 -7.32 -9.60 -8.39
CA VAL A 136 -6.60 -9.89 -7.15
C VAL A 136 -5.33 -10.66 -7.47
N ALA A 137 -4.23 -10.33 -6.81
CA ALA A 137 -2.95 -10.96 -6.95
C ALA A 137 -2.30 -11.20 -5.58
N VAL A 138 -1.42 -12.19 -5.53
CA VAL A 138 -0.55 -12.46 -4.38
C VAL A 138 0.89 -12.16 -4.78
N VAL A 139 1.59 -11.45 -3.91
CA VAL A 139 3.02 -11.17 -4.01
C VAL A 139 3.72 -11.98 -2.93
N THR A 140 4.65 -12.84 -3.33
CA THR A 140 5.44 -13.65 -2.40
C THR A 140 6.88 -13.77 -2.86
N TYR A 141 7.64 -14.71 -2.29
CA TYR A 141 9.02 -15.03 -2.67
C TYR A 141 9.12 -16.44 -3.25
N LYS A 142 10.29 -16.75 -3.83
CA LYS A 142 10.49 -17.93 -4.68
C LYS A 142 10.18 -19.23 -3.94
N GLU A 143 10.64 -19.35 -2.70
CA GLU A 143 10.54 -20.57 -1.90
C GLU A 143 9.08 -20.87 -1.49
N ASN A 144 8.23 -19.85 -1.40
CA ASN A 144 6.81 -20.00 -1.09
C ASN A 144 5.92 -20.29 -2.31
N LEU A 145 6.46 -20.21 -3.53
CA LEU A 145 5.67 -20.33 -4.76
C LEU A 145 4.95 -21.69 -4.87
N LYS A 146 5.62 -22.80 -4.52
CA LYS A 146 5.03 -24.15 -4.62
C LYS A 146 3.85 -24.32 -3.65
N ALA A 147 3.99 -23.83 -2.42
CA ALA A 147 2.93 -23.89 -1.41
C ALA A 147 1.76 -22.98 -1.81
N LEU A 148 2.05 -21.78 -2.33
CA LEU A 148 1.04 -20.86 -2.84
C LEU A 148 0.24 -21.48 -3.99
N MET A 149 0.89 -22.09 -4.98
CA MET A 149 0.20 -22.70 -6.12
C MET A 149 -0.84 -23.74 -5.67
N LYS A 150 -0.47 -24.63 -4.73
CA LYS A 150 -1.42 -25.60 -4.15
C LYS A 150 -2.61 -24.93 -3.46
N LYS A 151 -2.38 -23.84 -2.71
CA LYS A 151 -3.47 -23.04 -2.12
C LYS A 151 -4.38 -22.44 -3.19
N MET A 152 -3.82 -21.98 -4.32
CA MET A 152 -4.60 -21.36 -5.40
C MET A 152 -5.50 -22.33 -6.14
N GLU A 153 -5.16 -23.63 -6.19
CA GLU A 153 -6.03 -24.68 -6.74
C GLU A 153 -7.35 -24.79 -5.97
N LEU A 154 -7.34 -24.53 -4.66
CA LEU A 154 -8.53 -24.56 -3.81
C LEU A 154 -9.45 -23.35 -4.00
N VAL A 155 -8.88 -22.16 -4.27
CA VAL A 155 -9.65 -20.91 -4.37
C VAL A 155 -10.41 -20.80 -5.70
N GLN A 156 -9.96 -21.50 -6.75
CA GLN A 156 -10.60 -21.54 -8.08
C GLN A 156 -10.94 -20.16 -8.68
N LYS A 157 -10.05 -19.17 -8.50
CA LYS A 157 -10.17 -17.81 -9.05
C LYS A 157 -8.90 -17.44 -9.83
N PRO A 158 -9.00 -16.52 -10.83
CA PRO A 158 -7.87 -16.16 -11.68
C PRO A 158 -6.91 -15.18 -10.97
N ILE A 159 -6.26 -15.66 -9.92
CA ILE A 159 -5.43 -14.87 -9.03
C ILE A 159 -4.06 -14.64 -9.66
N GLY A 160 -3.62 -13.40 -9.76
CA GLY A 160 -2.26 -13.08 -10.19
C GLY A 160 -1.22 -13.57 -9.18
N ILE A 161 -0.05 -13.98 -9.66
CA ILE A 161 1.06 -14.43 -8.81
C ILE A 161 2.32 -13.68 -9.24
N TYR A 162 2.89 -12.97 -8.28
CA TYR A 162 4.16 -12.26 -8.41
C TYR A 162 5.17 -12.78 -7.40
N VAL A 163 6.42 -12.87 -7.83
CA VAL A 163 7.54 -13.29 -6.99
C VAL A 163 8.53 -12.15 -6.88
N LEU A 164 8.75 -11.66 -5.66
CA LEU A 164 9.80 -10.71 -5.32
C LEU A 164 11.12 -11.47 -5.08
N GLN A 165 12.06 -11.30 -6.00
CA GLN A 165 13.37 -11.94 -5.95
C GLN A 165 14.27 -11.24 -4.92
N LYS A 166 15.28 -11.95 -4.39
CA LYS A 166 16.29 -11.38 -3.48
C LYS A 166 17.02 -10.16 -4.08
N SER A 167 17.12 -10.09 -5.41
CA SER A 167 17.65 -8.92 -6.12
C SER A 167 16.78 -7.65 -6.02
N GLY A 168 15.54 -7.75 -5.54
CA GLY A 168 14.53 -6.70 -5.58
C GLY A 168 13.75 -6.63 -6.90
N ARG A 169 13.97 -7.58 -7.82
CA ARG A 169 13.18 -7.70 -9.06
C ARG A 169 11.84 -8.37 -8.76
N LEU A 170 10.75 -7.77 -9.25
CA LEU A 170 9.43 -8.35 -9.22
C LEU A 170 9.18 -9.13 -10.52
N SER A 171 9.13 -10.46 -10.43
CA SER A 171 8.78 -11.33 -11.57
C SER A 171 7.30 -11.68 -11.56
N THR A 172 6.68 -11.68 -12.74
CA THR A 172 5.30 -12.13 -12.93
C THR A 172 5.31 -13.61 -13.27
N VAL A 173 4.65 -14.44 -12.46
CA VAL A 173 4.43 -15.87 -12.74
C VAL A 173 3.10 -16.05 -13.47
N ARG A 174 2.05 -15.37 -13.00
CA ARG A 174 0.71 -15.36 -13.60
C ARG A 174 0.11 -13.97 -13.47
N LYS A 175 -0.43 -13.41 -14.54
CA LYS A 175 -1.17 -12.13 -14.47
C LYS A 175 -2.56 -12.37 -13.87
N PRO A 176 -3.10 -11.43 -13.07
CA PRO A 176 -4.48 -11.52 -12.61
C PRO A 176 -5.43 -11.26 -13.79
N GLU A 177 -6.53 -11.99 -13.83
CA GLU A 177 -7.60 -11.79 -14.81
C GLU A 177 -8.87 -11.28 -14.11
N GLU A 178 -9.79 -10.76 -14.92
CA GLU A 178 -11.02 -10.18 -14.41
C GLU A 178 -11.95 -11.25 -13.85
N TYR A 179 -12.50 -11.01 -12.68
CA TYR A 179 -13.47 -11.90 -12.06
C TYR A 179 -14.55 -11.11 -11.33
N ASN A 180 -15.74 -11.03 -11.94
CA ASN A 180 -16.85 -10.22 -11.42
C ASN A 180 -17.87 -11.03 -10.60
N ASN A 181 -17.82 -12.35 -10.63
CA ASN A 181 -18.86 -13.22 -10.05
C ASN A 181 -18.96 -13.15 -8.52
N SER A 182 -17.94 -12.62 -7.84
CA SER A 182 -17.94 -12.46 -6.38
C SER A 182 -18.27 -11.05 -5.90
N LEU A 183 -18.44 -10.07 -6.80
CA LEU A 183 -18.70 -8.69 -6.39
C LEU A 183 -19.95 -8.61 -5.52
N ASP A 184 -19.89 -7.78 -4.48
CA ASP A 184 -20.98 -7.57 -3.54
C ASP A 184 -21.16 -6.06 -3.29
N ALA A 185 -22.30 -5.52 -3.73
CA ALA A 185 -22.62 -4.10 -3.59
C ALA A 185 -22.67 -3.64 -2.12
N ASN A 186 -23.04 -4.52 -1.17
CA ASN A 186 -23.01 -4.19 0.25
C ASN A 186 -21.58 -3.98 0.76
N ILE A 187 -20.64 -4.81 0.30
CA ILE A 187 -19.24 -4.71 0.71
C ILE A 187 -18.59 -3.52 0.02
N MET A 188 -18.84 -3.33 -1.28
CA MET A 188 -18.35 -2.16 -2.02
C MET A 188 -18.78 -0.84 -1.38
N PHE A 189 -20.05 -0.72 -0.96
CA PHE A 189 -20.55 0.49 -0.30
C PHE A 189 -19.80 0.80 1.00
N LYS A 190 -19.46 -0.23 1.79
CA LYS A 190 -18.75 -0.06 3.08
C LYS A 190 -17.32 0.46 2.94
N ILE A 191 -16.73 0.35 1.75
CA ILE A 191 -15.37 0.87 1.47
C ILE A 191 -15.38 2.39 1.25
N LEU A 192 -16.53 2.93 0.81
CA LEU A 192 -16.69 4.33 0.46
C LEU A 192 -16.77 5.21 1.71
N ARG A 193 -16.08 6.34 1.65
CA ARG A 193 -16.24 7.46 2.61
C ARG A 193 -17.50 8.24 2.26
N LYS A 194 -18.03 9.02 3.21
CA LYS A 194 -19.25 9.82 3.01
C LYS A 194 -19.26 10.65 1.72
N PRO A 195 -18.24 11.48 1.45
CA PRO A 195 -18.21 12.26 0.22
C PRO A 195 -18.20 11.42 -1.06
N GLU A 196 -17.66 10.19 -0.98
CA GLU A 196 -17.51 9.31 -2.13
C GLU A 196 -18.84 8.65 -2.50
N TYR A 197 -19.59 8.12 -1.54
CA TYR A 197 -20.91 7.57 -1.86
C TYR A 197 -21.91 8.67 -2.22
N GLU A 198 -21.82 9.87 -1.62
CA GLU A 198 -22.64 11.02 -2.01
C GLU A 198 -22.40 11.41 -3.47
N ALA A 199 -21.13 11.49 -3.88
CA ALA A 199 -20.78 11.78 -5.26
C ALA A 199 -21.31 10.73 -6.24
N ILE A 200 -21.36 9.46 -5.84
CA ILE A 200 -21.94 8.38 -6.66
C ILE A 200 -23.45 8.56 -6.80
N LEU A 201 -24.16 8.83 -5.69
CA LEU A 201 -25.62 9.02 -5.71
C LEU A 201 -26.01 10.25 -6.52
N LEU A 202 -25.32 11.38 -6.34
CA LEU A 202 -25.52 12.59 -7.14
C LEU A 202 -25.28 12.32 -8.63
N LYS A 203 -24.24 11.56 -8.99
CA LYS A 203 -23.97 11.19 -10.39
C LYS A 203 -25.06 10.28 -10.98
N GLN A 204 -25.63 9.39 -10.18
CA GLN A 204 -26.59 8.39 -10.65
C GLN A 204 -28.04 8.89 -10.66
N TYR A 205 -28.43 9.68 -9.67
CA TYR A 205 -29.82 10.09 -9.41
C TYR A 205 -30.02 11.61 -9.43
N GLY A 206 -28.95 12.42 -9.43
CA GLY A 206 -29.02 13.87 -9.36
C GLY A 206 -29.19 14.42 -7.93
N GLU A 207 -29.44 13.56 -6.95
CA GLU A 207 -29.74 13.96 -5.57
C GLU A 207 -29.19 12.97 -4.53
N THR A 208 -29.17 13.40 -3.27
CA THR A 208 -28.95 12.58 -2.07
C THR A 208 -30.26 12.53 -1.25
N PRO A 209 -30.44 11.53 -0.37
CA PRO A 209 -31.71 11.39 0.34
C PRO A 209 -31.94 12.57 1.30
N ASN A 210 -33.12 13.20 1.20
CA ASN A 210 -33.57 14.25 2.11
C ASN A 210 -34.15 13.64 3.40
N VAL A 211 -33.27 13.18 4.29
CA VAL A 211 -33.64 12.53 5.56
C VAL A 211 -32.77 13.03 6.72
N SER A 212 -33.19 12.73 7.95
CA SER A 212 -32.40 13.05 9.15
C SER A 212 -31.02 12.37 9.13
N GLN A 213 -30.04 12.98 9.83
CA GLN A 213 -28.68 12.42 9.90
C GLN A 213 -28.64 10.96 10.40
N PHE A 214 -29.54 10.61 11.33
CA PHE A 214 -29.66 9.25 11.87
C PHE A 214 -29.98 8.20 10.79
N ARG A 215 -30.77 8.57 9.76
CA ARG A 215 -31.16 7.66 8.67
C ARG A 215 -30.28 7.77 7.43
N TYR A 216 -29.49 8.84 7.32
CA TYR A 216 -28.79 9.22 6.10
C TYR A 216 -27.92 8.11 5.50
N TYR A 217 -27.06 7.47 6.32
CA TYR A 217 -26.21 6.37 5.86
C TYR A 217 -27.02 5.19 5.31
N THR A 218 -28.09 4.81 6.03
CA THR A 218 -28.94 3.69 5.66
C THR A 218 -29.70 3.96 4.36
N GLU A 219 -30.24 5.16 4.18
CA GLU A 219 -30.94 5.52 2.94
C GLU A 219 -29.96 5.66 1.75
N CYS A 220 -28.78 6.26 1.95
CA CYS A 220 -27.74 6.28 0.93
C CYS A 220 -27.34 4.86 0.49
N LYS A 221 -27.20 3.95 1.46
CA LYS A 221 -26.90 2.54 1.18
C LYS A 221 -28.01 1.90 0.35
N LYS A 222 -29.28 2.07 0.71
CA LYS A 222 -30.42 1.54 -0.07
C LYS A 222 -30.41 2.05 -1.50
N MET A 223 -30.21 3.35 -1.70
CA MET A 223 -30.11 3.94 -3.04
C MET A 223 -28.94 3.32 -3.82
N PHE A 224 -27.76 3.18 -3.20
CA PHE A 224 -26.60 2.57 -3.86
C PHE A 224 -26.84 1.10 -4.24
N LEU A 225 -27.51 0.31 -3.39
CA LEU A 225 -27.82 -1.09 -3.65
C LEU A 225 -28.80 -1.30 -4.83
N ASN A 226 -29.54 -0.26 -5.22
CA ASN A 226 -30.40 -0.28 -6.40
C ASN A 226 -29.63 -0.01 -7.71
N ILE A 227 -28.34 0.31 -7.65
CA ILE A 227 -27.50 0.52 -8.84
C ILE A 227 -27.07 -0.85 -9.39
N PRO A 228 -27.18 -1.11 -10.71
CA PRO A 228 -26.64 -2.34 -11.31
C PRO A 228 -25.18 -2.57 -10.93
N ILE A 229 -24.84 -3.81 -10.54
CA ILE A 229 -23.56 -4.11 -9.88
C ILE A 229 -22.32 -3.70 -10.68
N SER A 230 -22.36 -3.86 -12.01
CA SER A 230 -21.28 -3.45 -12.91
C SER A 230 -21.05 -1.92 -12.88
N LYS A 231 -22.15 -1.15 -12.87
CA LYS A 231 -22.13 0.31 -12.80
C LYS A 231 -21.71 0.78 -11.41
N ALA A 232 -22.23 0.15 -10.35
CA ALA A 232 -21.84 0.41 -8.97
C ALA A 232 -20.34 0.20 -8.77
N HIS A 233 -19.79 -0.92 -9.27
CA HIS A 233 -18.36 -1.21 -9.23
C HIS A 233 -17.54 -0.14 -9.98
N SER A 234 -17.94 0.22 -11.21
CA SER A 234 -17.27 1.29 -11.96
C SER A 234 -17.22 2.61 -11.18
N TYR A 235 -18.33 2.99 -10.54
CA TYR A 235 -18.41 4.21 -9.74
C TYR A 235 -17.54 4.15 -8.48
N VAL A 236 -17.49 3.00 -7.80
CA VAL A 236 -16.60 2.78 -6.65
C VAL A 236 -15.15 2.96 -7.06
N ILE A 237 -14.71 2.29 -8.14
CA ILE A 237 -13.32 2.40 -8.61
C ILE A 237 -12.97 3.83 -9.02
N GLU A 238 -13.91 4.56 -9.65
CA GLU A 238 -13.72 5.97 -9.97
C GLU A 238 -13.50 6.84 -8.74
N GLN A 239 -14.27 6.64 -7.66
CA GLN A 239 -14.09 7.40 -6.42
C GLN A 239 -12.78 7.02 -5.71
N LEU A 240 -12.46 5.73 -5.63
CA LEU A 240 -11.22 5.26 -5.03
C LEU A 240 -9.97 5.81 -5.76
N LYS A 241 -10.05 5.97 -7.09
CA LYS A 241 -8.98 6.59 -7.89
C LYS A 241 -8.69 8.04 -7.49
N LYS A 242 -9.66 8.77 -6.94
CA LYS A 242 -9.50 10.19 -6.54
C LYS A 242 -8.76 10.35 -5.20
N ARG A 243 -8.52 9.26 -4.45
CA ARG A 243 -7.76 9.28 -3.19
C ARG A 243 -6.25 9.51 -3.44
N ASN A 244 -5.53 9.95 -2.41
CA ASN A 244 -4.07 10.15 -2.39
C ASN A 244 -3.53 11.03 -3.53
N LYS A 245 -3.76 12.34 -3.43
CA LYS A 245 -3.12 13.32 -4.31
C LYS A 245 -1.70 13.60 -3.82
N ILE A 246 -0.73 13.48 -4.71
CA ILE A 246 0.69 13.78 -4.42
C ILE A 246 1.18 14.97 -5.25
N VAL A 247 2.11 15.73 -4.69
CA VAL A 247 2.86 16.76 -5.43
C VAL A 247 3.98 16.05 -6.18
N LYS A 248 3.80 15.87 -7.50
CA LYS A 248 4.65 14.98 -8.30
C LYS A 248 6.11 15.46 -8.33
N GLU A 249 6.32 16.74 -8.55
CA GLU A 249 7.63 17.37 -8.74
C GLU A 249 8.52 17.13 -7.52
N ASP A 250 7.94 17.17 -6.32
CA ASP A 250 8.63 16.90 -5.06
C ASP A 250 8.74 15.40 -4.79
N PHE A 251 7.68 14.63 -5.04
CA PHE A 251 7.66 13.19 -4.79
C PHE A 251 8.73 12.41 -5.57
N VAL A 252 9.04 12.84 -6.80
CA VAL A 252 10.07 12.17 -7.62
C VAL A 252 11.46 12.24 -6.96
N LYS A 253 11.75 13.32 -6.23
CA LYS A 253 13.03 13.57 -5.55
C LYS A 253 13.22 12.73 -4.28
N VAL A 254 12.14 12.18 -3.73
CA VAL A 254 12.21 11.33 -2.52
C VAL A 254 13.08 10.09 -2.81
N PRO A 255 14.01 9.70 -1.93
CA PRO A 255 14.79 8.48 -2.09
C PRO A 255 13.92 7.23 -2.23
N TYR A 256 14.41 6.22 -2.98
CA TYR A 256 13.70 4.96 -3.23
C TYR A 256 13.16 4.34 -1.95
N GLU A 257 14.00 4.36 -0.91
CA GLU A 257 13.83 3.78 0.41
C GLU A 257 12.65 4.38 1.18
N LEU A 258 12.24 5.60 0.86
CA LEU A 258 11.23 6.38 1.60
C LEU A 258 9.95 6.64 0.81
N LYS A 259 9.90 6.26 -0.48
CA LYS A 259 8.78 6.59 -1.36
C LYS A 259 7.44 6.10 -0.84
N PHE A 260 7.38 4.91 -0.25
CA PHE A 260 6.13 4.40 0.33
C PHE A 260 5.58 5.30 1.41
N LEU A 261 6.41 5.69 2.38
CA LEU A 261 5.98 6.59 3.45
C LEU A 261 5.55 7.94 2.89
N ALA A 262 6.40 8.57 2.07
CA ALA A 262 6.12 9.87 1.50
C ALA A 262 4.83 9.88 0.67
N TYR A 263 4.54 8.81 -0.08
CA TYR A 263 3.33 8.71 -0.90
C TYR A 263 2.04 8.69 -0.07
N PHE A 264 2.05 8.01 1.08
CA PHE A 264 0.86 7.82 1.91
C PHE A 264 0.77 8.77 3.12
N MET A 265 1.62 9.80 3.19
CA MET A 265 1.65 10.75 4.30
C MET A 265 1.04 12.12 3.99
N GLU A 266 0.51 12.33 2.79
CA GLU A 266 -0.14 13.59 2.38
C GLU A 266 0.79 14.81 2.60
N LEU A 267 2.06 14.65 2.25
CA LEU A 267 3.10 15.68 2.44
C LEU A 267 2.85 16.91 1.58
N LYS A 268 3.14 18.09 2.14
CA LYS A 268 3.16 19.39 1.44
C LYS A 268 4.58 19.70 0.95
N SER A 269 4.73 20.66 0.03
CA SER A 269 6.05 21.07 -0.49
C SER A 269 7.05 21.49 0.59
N GLU A 270 6.57 22.10 1.68
CA GLU A 270 7.42 22.42 2.84
C GLU A 270 7.95 21.14 3.52
N ASP A 271 7.12 20.11 3.67
CA ASP A 271 7.53 18.83 4.28
C ASP A 271 8.62 18.15 3.45
N TYR A 272 8.49 18.17 2.12
CA TYR A 272 9.53 17.66 1.21
C TYR A 272 10.84 18.44 1.33
N SER A 273 10.76 19.77 1.45
CA SER A 273 11.93 20.63 1.61
C SER A 273 12.66 20.32 2.93
N ARG A 274 11.92 20.18 4.03
CA ARG A 274 12.50 19.80 5.34
C ARG A 274 13.07 18.39 5.35
N LEU A 275 12.40 17.43 4.70
CA LEU A 275 12.94 16.09 4.51
C LEU A 275 14.27 16.13 3.77
N ASN A 276 14.38 16.96 2.71
CA ASN A 276 15.63 17.11 1.97
C ASN A 276 16.75 17.72 2.84
N ILE A 277 16.43 18.71 3.67
CA ILE A 277 17.40 19.26 4.64
C ILE A 277 17.92 18.16 5.55
N PHE A 278 17.04 17.36 6.16
CA PHE A 278 17.45 16.26 7.02
C PHE A 278 18.32 15.24 6.29
N LEU A 279 17.94 14.87 5.06
CA LEU A 279 18.68 13.89 4.25
C LEU A 279 20.10 14.35 3.91
N GLU A 280 20.30 15.65 3.70
CA GLU A 280 21.59 16.25 3.35
C GLU A 280 22.48 16.58 4.56
N GLN A 281 21.94 16.58 5.78
CA GLN A 281 22.69 16.76 7.00
C GLN A 281 23.63 15.58 7.25
N GLN A 282 24.84 15.89 7.74
CA GLN A 282 25.69 14.88 8.37
C GLN A 282 24.97 14.29 9.57
N PHE A 283 25.18 13.01 9.82
CA PHE A 283 24.65 12.38 11.01
C PHE A 283 25.29 12.98 12.24
N GLU A 284 24.45 13.53 13.12
CA GLU A 284 24.85 13.99 14.44
C GLU A 284 24.38 12.90 15.40
N GLY A 285 25.31 12.12 15.94
CA GLY A 285 25.06 10.87 16.67
C GLY A 285 24.21 10.90 17.94
N GLY A 286 23.49 12.00 18.22
CA GLY A 286 22.72 12.23 19.44
C GLY A 286 23.61 12.52 20.64
#